data_AF-M4ZAA6-F1
#
_entry.id   AF-M4ZAA6-F1
#
_cell.length_a   1.000
_cell.length_b   1.000
_cell.length_c   1.000
_cell.angle_alpha   90.00
_cell.angle_beta   90.00
_cell.angle_gamma   90.00
#
_symmetry.space_group_name_H-M   'P 1'
#
loop_
_entity.id
_entity.type
_entity.pdbx_description
1 polymer ?
#
loop_
_entity_poly.entity_id
_entity_poly.type
_entity_poly.pdbx_seq_one_letter_code
_entity_poly.pdbx_strand_id
1 'polypeptide(L)' 'MRISDIIRQAIEVGERKGWITFDELNEICPGAEVEPEDIERIMQAFSDEGIRLEEE' A
#
# COMPACT_ATOMS: atom_id res chain seq x y z
N MET A 1 -4.32 -2.68 -13.46
CA MET A 1 -3.03 -2.72 -12.73
C MET A 1 -2.99 -4.03 -11.95
N ARG A 2 -1.84 -4.68 -11.77
CA ARG A 2 -1.79 -5.89 -10.91
C ARG A 2 -1.52 -5.46 -9.48
N ILE A 3 -2.03 -6.21 -8.50
CA ILE A 3 -1.84 -5.90 -7.07
C ILE A 3 -0.35 -5.86 -6.69
N SER A 4 0.46 -6.69 -7.32
CA SER A 4 1.91 -6.73 -7.11
C SER A 4 2.61 -5.42 -7.50
N ASP A 5 2.11 -4.72 -8.52
CA ASP A 5 2.66 -3.44 -8.96
C ASP A 5 2.30 -2.33 -7.95
N ILE A 6 1.06 -2.37 -7.42
CA ILE A 6 0.58 -1.46 -6.37
C ILE A 6 1.41 -1.62 -5.09
N ILE A 7 1.57 -2.87 -4.63
CA ILE A 7 2.37 -3.19 -3.43
C ILE A 7 3.79 -2.66 -3.59
N ARG A 8 4.43 -2.91 -4.74
CA ARG A 8 5.79 -2.43 -5.00
C ARG A 8 5.87 -0.90 -4.95
N GLN A 9 4.97 -0.18 -5.63
CA GLN A 9 4.98 1.28 -5.59
C GLN A 9 4.71 1.82 -4.19
N ALA A 10 3.78 1.20 -3.46
CA ALA A 10 3.45 1.62 -2.11
C ALA A 10 4.60 1.35 -1.13
N ILE A 11 5.32 0.23 -1.28
CA ILE A 11 6.57 -0.03 -0.54
C ILE A 11 7.63 1.01 -0.89
N GLU A 12 7.87 1.32 -2.17
CA GLU A 12 8.87 2.32 -2.57
C GLU A 12 8.56 3.72 -2.00
N VAL A 13 7.28 4.09 -1.88
CA VAL A 13 6.85 5.34 -1.22
C VAL A 13 7.01 5.26 0.30
N GLY A 14 6.55 4.15 0.89
CA GLY A 14 6.55 3.91 2.33
C GLY A 14 7.94 3.73 2.92
N GLU A 15 8.86 3.00 2.27
CA GLU A 15 10.24 2.79 2.72
C GLU A 15 11.00 4.11 2.89
N ARG A 16 10.72 5.12 2.07
CA ARG A 16 11.38 6.43 2.18
C ARG A 16 10.99 7.18 3.44
N LYS A 17 9.79 6.94 3.98
CA LYS A 17 9.24 7.64 5.14
C LYS A 17 9.13 6.76 6.39
N GLY A 18 9.10 5.44 6.24
CA GLY A 18 8.73 4.45 7.24
C GLY A 18 7.21 4.24 7.39
N TRP A 19 6.39 4.95 6.60
CA TRP A 19 4.93 4.92 6.66
C TRP A 19 4.33 5.45 5.36
N ILE A 20 3.08 5.07 5.09
CA ILE A 20 2.29 5.50 3.93
C ILE A 20 0.87 5.88 4.39
N THR A 21 0.28 6.92 3.80
CA THR A 21 -1.10 7.30 4.09
C THR A 21 -2.11 6.60 3.19
N PHE A 22 -3.37 6.56 3.63
CA PHE A 22 -4.48 6.16 2.76
C PHE A 22 -4.59 7.02 1.50
N ASP A 23 -4.34 8.33 1.59
CA ASP A 23 -4.34 9.21 0.43
C ASP A 23 -3.23 8.86 -0.56
N GLU A 24 -2.01 8.63 -0.10
CA GLU A 24 -0.89 8.20 -0.96
C GLU A 24 -1.16 6.82 -1.58
N LEU A 25 -1.73 5.90 -0.81
CA LEU A 25 -2.14 4.60 -1.31
C LEU A 25 -3.26 4.73 -2.37
N ASN A 26 -4.23 5.61 -2.14
CA ASN A 26 -5.30 5.91 -3.09
C ASN A 26 -4.80 6.64 -4.34
N GLU A 27 -3.76 7.47 -4.26
CA GLU A 27 -3.14 8.09 -5.44
C GLU A 27 -2.42 7.05 -6.31
N ILE A 28 -1.75 6.07 -5.68
CA ILE A 28 -1.11 4.95 -6.37
C ILE A 28 -2.15 4.01 -6.97
N CYS A 29 -3.28 3.84 -6.27
CA CYS A 29 -4.36 2.96 -6.66
C CYS A 29 -5.69 3.71 -6.70
N PRO A 30 -5.91 4.59 -7.70
CA PRO A 30 -7.12 5.42 -7.76
C PRO A 30 -8.32 4.54 -8.09
N GLY A 31 -9.06 4.14 -7.05
CA GLY A 31 -10.33 3.45 -7.18
C GLY A 31 -10.28 2.10 -7.91
N ALA A 32 -9.14 1.39 -7.90
CA ALA A 32 -9.17 0.00 -8.34
C ALA A 32 -10.07 -0.78 -7.38
N GLU A 33 -10.79 -1.77 -7.90
CA GLU A 33 -11.52 -2.77 -7.13
C GLU A 33 -10.51 -3.54 -6.27
N VAL A 34 -10.07 -2.96 -5.16
CA VAL A 34 -9.24 -3.65 -4.18
C VAL A 34 -10.19 -4.55 -3.42
N GLU A 35 -10.19 -5.83 -3.78
CA GLU A 35 -10.97 -6.80 -3.03
C GLU A 35 -10.39 -6.95 -1.61
N PRO A 36 -11.18 -7.42 -0.64
CA PRO A 36 -10.70 -7.60 0.74
C PRO A 36 -9.41 -8.44 0.82
N GLU A 37 -9.28 -9.48 -0.01
CA GLU A 37 -8.09 -10.33 -0.09
C GLU A 37 -6.84 -9.56 -0.53
N ASP A 38 -7.02 -8.55 -1.37
CA ASP A 38 -5.94 -7.72 -1.88
C ASP A 38 -5.49 -6.67 -0.85
N ILE A 39 -6.44 -6.12 -0.09
CA ILE A 39 -6.12 -5.29 1.09
C ILE A 39 -5.26 -6.09 2.08
N GLU A 40 -5.64 -7.34 2.38
CA GLU A 40 -4.87 -8.20 3.27
C GLU A 40 -3.44 -8.43 2.77
N ARG A 41 -3.26 -8.67 1.46
CA ARG A 41 -1.92 -8.81 0.86
C ARG A 41 -1.09 -7.53 0.98
N ILE A 42 -1.71 -6.37 0.76
CA ILE A 42 -1.03 -5.07 0.90
C ILE A 42 -0.61 -4.84 2.35
N MET A 43 -1.51 -5.09 3.31
CA MET A 43 -1.21 -4.93 4.73
C MET A 43 -0.11 -5.89 5.21
N GLN A 44 -0.12 -7.14 4.74
CA GLN A 44 0.96 -8.09 5.02
C GLN A 44 2.29 -7.61 4.46
N ALA A 45 2.31 -7.16 3.21
CA ALA A 45 3.53 -6.66 2.58
C ALA A 45 4.10 -5.44 3.32
N PHE A 46 3.25 -4.53 3.78
CA PHE A 46 3.71 -3.41 4.61
C PHE A 46 4.27 -3.88 5.96
N SER A 47 3.63 -4.84 6.61
CA SER A 47 4.12 -5.40 7.88
C SER A 47 5.47 -6.10 7.72
N ASP A 48 5.67 -6.84 6.61
CA ASP A 48 6.92 -7.55 6.32
C ASP A 48 8.09 -6.57 6.08
N GLU A 49 7.82 -5.44 5.40
CA GLU A 49 8.79 -4.37 5.16
C GLU A 49 8.90 -3.37 6.34
N GLY A 50 8.10 -3.54 7.40
CA GLY A 50 8.10 -2.65 8.56
C GLY A 50 7.53 -1.25 8.29
N ILE A 51 6.71 -1.11 7.26
CA ILE A 51 6.02 0.13 6.87
C ILE A 51 4.70 0.21 7.63
N ARG A 52 4.39 1.37 8.21
CA ARG A 52 3.08 1.63 8.83
C ARG A 52 2.09 2.26 7.87
N LEU A 53 0.85 1.80 7.92
CA LEU A 53 -0.28 2.48 7.30
C LEU A 53 -0.85 3.50 8.29
N GLU A 54 -0.92 4.77 7.90
CA GLU A 54 -1.49 5.85 8.72
C GLU A 54 -2.76 6.40 8.05
N GLU A 55 -3.77 6.69 8.86
CA GLU A 55 -4.97 7.44 8.49
C GLU A 55 -4.64 8.94 8.68
N GLU A 56 -4.09 9.63 7.66
CA GLU A 56 -4.14 11.10 7.64
C GLU A 56 -5.51 11.59 7.16
#